data_AF-A0A430Q3U4-F1
#
_entry.id   AF-A0A430Q3U4-F1
#
_cell.length_a   1.000
_cell.length_b   1.000
_cell.length_c   1.000
_cell.angle_alpha   90.00
_cell.angle_beta   90.00
_cell.angle_gamma   90.00
#
_symmetry.space_group_name_H-M   'P 1'
#
loop_
_entity.id
_entity.type
_entity.pdbx_description
1 polymer ?
#
loop_
_entity_poly.entity_id
_entity_poly.type
_entity_poly.pdbx_seq_one_letter_code
_entity_poly.pdbx_strand_id
1 'polypeptide(L)' 'MYFAEICNSTQIPKGLLYDVNQVASWIEDIGYSQNKECFTENQIAGCSLINIHSSTLPHFGVTEF' A
#
# COMPACT_ATOMS: atom_id res chain seq x y z
N MET A 1 9.73 23.99 0.53
CA MET A 1 8.61 24.36 1.42
C MET A 1 7.35 23.69 0.86
N TYR A 2 6.72 22.84 1.67
CA TYR A 2 5.32 22.40 1.56
C TYR A 2 4.82 21.10 0.91
N PHE A 3 5.56 20.22 0.21
CA PHE A 3 4.89 18.92 -0.15
C PHE A 3 4.53 18.10 1.10
N ALA A 4 5.43 18.04 2.09
CA ALA A 4 5.16 17.38 3.37
C ALA A 4 4.08 18.10 4.21
N GLU A 5 3.99 19.43 4.12
CA GLU A 5 3.04 20.22 4.93
C GLU A 5 1.63 20.28 4.31
N ILE A 6 1.48 20.21 2.98
CA ILE A 6 0.16 20.10 2.33
C ILE A 6 -0.55 18.81 2.76
N CYS A 7 0.21 17.72 2.89
CA CYS A 7 -0.30 16.43 3.34
C CYS A 7 -0.76 16.45 4.81
N ASN A 8 -0.31 17.42 5.60
CA ASN A 8 -0.67 17.55 7.01
C ASN A 8 -1.92 18.43 7.24
N SER A 9 -2.29 19.23 6.23
CA SER A 9 -3.44 20.17 6.27
C SER A 9 -4.67 19.66 5.50
N THR A 10 -4.50 18.59 4.72
CA THR A 10 -5.58 17.90 4.02
C THR A 10 -5.84 16.56 4.70
N GLN A 11 -7.09 16.12 4.74
CA GLN A 11 -7.53 14.82 5.31
C GLN A 11 -7.00 13.62 4.50
N ILE A 12 -5.82 13.73 3.90
CA ILE A 12 -5.21 12.71 3.06
C ILE A 12 -4.63 11.64 3.99
N PRO A 13 -5.06 10.38 3.88
CA PRO A 13 -4.47 9.29 4.63
C PRO A 13 -2.96 9.24 4.34
N LYS A 14 -2.13 9.19 5.38
CA LYS A 14 -0.67 9.04 5.22
C LYS A 14 -0.31 7.85 4.33
N GLY A 15 -1.13 6.80 4.37
CA GLY A 15 -1.00 5.61 3.53
C GLY A 15 -1.08 5.89 2.02
N LEU A 16 -1.66 7.01 1.57
CA LEU A 16 -1.68 7.40 0.14
C LEU A 16 -0.27 7.74 -0.38
N LEU A 17 0.59 8.24 0.51
CA LEU A 17 1.93 8.72 0.18
C LEU A 17 2.99 7.62 0.35
N TYR A 18 2.59 6.40 0.66
CA TYR A 18 3.52 5.30 0.89
C TYR A 18 4.13 4.84 -0.43
N ASP A 19 5.45 4.76 -0.46
CA ASP A 19 6.17 4.04 -1.51
C ASP A 19 5.94 2.52 -1.38
N VAL A 20 6.25 1.77 -2.43
CA VAL A 20 6.08 0.29 -2.49
C VAL A 20 6.68 -0.40 -1.26
N ASN A 21 7.88 0.00 -0.84
CA ASN A 21 8.55 -0.58 0.33
C ASN A 21 7.82 -0.27 1.65
N GLN A 22 7.24 0.93 1.77
CA GLN A 22 6.49 1.31 2.97
C GLN A 22 5.17 0.54 3.04
N VAL A 23 4.50 0.33 1.90
CA VAL A 23 3.33 -0.54 1.84
C VAL A 23 3.68 -1.98 2.18
N ALA A 24 4.77 -2.52 1.62
CA ALA A 24 5.22 -3.88 1.88
C ALA A 24 5.59 -4.10 3.36
N SER A 25 6.27 -3.13 3.99
CA SER A 25 6.56 -3.16 5.43
C SER A 25 5.29 -3.05 6.26
N TRP A 26 4.35 -2.20 5.87
CA TRP A 26 3.07 -2.06 6.57
C TRP A 26 2.26 -3.38 6.52
N ILE A 27 2.22 -4.06 5.37
CA ILE A 27 1.60 -5.37 5.18
C ILE A 27 2.22 -6.43 6.10
N GLU A 28 3.54 -6.41 6.28
CA GLU A 28 4.25 -7.29 7.22
C GLU A 28 3.88 -6.97 8.69
N ASP A 29 3.86 -5.69 9.05
CA ASP A 29 3.53 -5.22 10.42
C ASP A 29 2.10 -5.58 10.85
N ILE A 30 1.15 -5.64 9.90
CA ILE A 30 -0.24 -6.05 10.18
C ILE A 30 -0.44 -7.58 10.17
N GLY A 31 0.63 -8.36 9.98
CA GLY A 31 0.61 -9.83 10.06
C GLY A 31 0.38 -10.56 8.74
N TYR A 32 0.44 -9.86 7.60
CA TYR A 32 0.29 -10.42 6.26
C TYR A 32 1.63 -10.51 5.53
N SER A 33 2.68 -10.96 6.22
CA SER A 33 4.05 -11.02 5.68
C SER A 33 4.16 -11.85 4.39
N GLN A 34 3.30 -12.86 4.20
CA GLN A 34 3.19 -13.64 2.97
C GLN A 34 2.80 -12.80 1.73
N ASN A 35 2.12 -11.68 1.93
CA ASN A 35 1.71 -10.78 0.85
C ASN A 35 2.79 -9.72 0.52
N LYS A 36 3.85 -9.62 1.33
CA LYS A 36 4.91 -8.61 1.15
C LYS A 36 5.59 -8.70 -0.22
N GLU A 37 5.96 -9.92 -0.64
CA GLU A 37 6.59 -10.15 -1.95
C GLU A 37 5.64 -9.78 -3.08
N CYS A 38 4.38 -10.24 -3.00
CA CYS A 38 3.35 -9.88 -3.97
C CYS A 38 3.19 -8.36 -4.15
N PHE A 39 3.15 -7.60 -3.06
CA PHE A 39 3.01 -6.14 -3.14
C PHE A 39 4.26 -5.46 -3.70
N THR A 40 5.43 -6.03 -3.44
CA THR A 40 6.71 -5.52 -3.94
C THR A 40 6.88 -5.82 -5.43
N GLU A 41 6.62 -7.04 -5.87
CA GLU A 41 6.73 -7.46 -7.27
C GLU A 41 5.73 -6.73 -8.17
N ASN A 42 4.50 -6.51 -7.68
CA ASN A 42 3.47 -5.80 -8.42
C ASN A 42 3.56 -4.26 -8.28
N GLN A 43 4.59 -3.74 -7.61
CA GLN A 43 4.84 -2.30 -7.43
C GLN A 43 3.64 -1.56 -6.81
N ILE A 44 3.00 -2.18 -5.82
CA ILE A 44 1.82 -1.62 -5.16
C ILE A 44 2.24 -0.53 -4.18
N ALA A 45 2.17 0.72 -4.63
CA ALA A 45 2.34 1.91 -3.79
C ALA A 45 1.01 2.31 -3.12
N GLY A 46 1.06 3.22 -2.14
CA GLY A 46 -0.08 3.68 -1.36
C GLY A 46 -1.25 4.23 -2.18
N CYS A 47 -0.95 4.93 -3.27
CA CYS A 47 -1.93 5.41 -4.24
C CYS A 47 -2.61 4.29 -5.03
N SER A 48 -1.89 3.20 -5.30
CA SER A 48 -2.45 2.02 -5.96
C SER A 48 -3.29 1.20 -4.98
N LEU A 49 -2.80 1.06 -3.74
CA LEU A 49 -3.47 0.32 -2.67
C LEU A 49 -4.90 0.81 -2.42
N ILE A 50 -5.12 2.12 -2.37
CA ILE A 50 -6.45 2.70 -2.15
C ILE A 50 -7.41 2.44 -3.32
N ASN A 51 -6.88 2.20 -4.52
CA ASN A 51 -7.68 1.91 -5.72
C ASN A 51 -7.83 0.40 -5.99
N ILE A 52 -7.13 -0.47 -5.25
CA ILE A 52 -7.22 -1.92 -5.42
C ILE A 52 -8.55 -2.42 -4.85
N HIS A 53 -9.26 -3.18 -5.66
CA HIS A 53 -10.46 -3.89 -5.21
C HIS A 53 -10.08 -5.26 -4.65
N SER A 54 -10.81 -5.75 -3.65
CA SER A 54 -10.59 -7.10 -3.10
C SER A 54 -10.66 -8.20 -4.16
N SER A 55 -11.46 -7.99 -5.21
CA SER A 55 -11.56 -8.90 -6.37
C SER A 55 -10.32 -8.93 -7.26
N THR A 56 -9.45 -7.92 -7.17
CA THR A 56 -8.21 -7.84 -7.96
C THR A 56 -7.01 -8.47 -7.25
N LEU A 57 -7.08 -8.63 -5.93
CA LEU A 57 -6.04 -9.26 -5.11
C LEU A 57 -5.66 -10.69 -5.56
N PRO A 58 -6.61 -11.60 -5.91
CA PRO A 58 -6.26 -12.90 -6.47
C PRO A 58 -5.43 -12.83 -7.75
N HIS A 59 -5.66 -11.80 -8.58
CA HIS A 59 -4.91 -11.61 -9.83
C HIS A 59 -3.50 -11.06 -9.60
N PHE A 60 -3.23 -10.49 -8.43
CA PHE A 60 -1.90 -10.04 -8.03
C PHE A 60 -1.08 -11.15 -7.36
N GLY A 61 -1.70 -12.27 -6.97
CA GLY A 61 -1.06 -13.35 -6.22
C GLY A 61 -1.37 -13.37 -4.72
N VAL A 62 -2.26 -12.47 -4.25
CA VAL A 62 -2.80 -12.50 -2.90
C VAL A 62 -4.00 -13.46 -2.90
N THR A 63 -3.76 -14.72 -2.54
CA THR A 63 -4.78 -15.78 -2.57
C THR A 63 -5.29 -16.18 -1.19
N GLU A 64 -4.67 -15.71 -0.11
CA GLU A 64 -5.08 -16.02 1.26
C GLU A 64 -5.45 -14.73 2.02
N PHE A 65 -6.72 -14.64 2.45
CA PHE A 65 -7.35 -13.48 3.09
C PHE A 65 -7.58 -13.71 4.58
#